data_AF-A0A2A2FXA7-F1
#
_entry.id   AF-A0A2A2FXA7-F1
#
_cell.length_a   1.000
_cell.length_b   1.000
_cell.length_c   1.000
_cell.angle_alpha   90.00
_cell.angle_beta   90.00
_cell.angle_gamma   90.00
#
_symmetry.space_group_name_H-M   'P 1'
#
loop_
_entity.id
_entity.type
_entity.pdbx_description
1 polymer ?
#
loop_
_entity_poly.entity_id
_entity_poly.type
_entity_poly.pdbx_seq_one_letter_code
_entity_poly.pdbx_strand_id
1 'polypeptide(L)'
;MEKVSARQYQVHYTYLSTGIAGVIFKNWALKALAVRQNVRVGERFHVGPGSTIWAPAGLTLGNDVYVGKHVTIEVDGVIGDQVLIANNVGIVGRRDHDISEVGIPIRRASWVGVNSDLSLPVMIGSDVWIGYGAIVLSGISIGSSSIIGAGAVVTHDIPENCIAIGQPARVIGPRFSEDAWEKHWVALEARGITRPLHGGL
;
A
#
# COMPACT_ATOMS: atom_id res chain seq x y z
N MET A 1 -21.92 -21.10 -34.84
CA MET A 1 -21.44 -20.20 -33.76
C MET A 1 -21.96 -20.75 -32.44
N GLU A 2 -21.11 -21.48 -31.74
CA GLU A 2 -21.41 -22.14 -30.47
C GLU A 2 -21.35 -21.15 -29.30
N LYS A 3 -22.34 -21.23 -28.39
CA LYS A 3 -22.37 -20.47 -27.14
C LYS A 3 -21.49 -21.18 -26.11
N VAL A 4 -20.42 -20.53 -25.67
CA VAL A 4 -19.59 -21.01 -24.56
C VAL A 4 -20.29 -20.65 -23.25
N SER A 5 -20.68 -21.67 -22.51
CA SER A 5 -21.24 -21.59 -21.14
C SER A 5 -20.12 -21.29 -20.14
N ALA A 6 -20.22 -20.16 -19.44
CA ALA A 6 -19.34 -19.80 -18.35
C ALA A 6 -19.63 -20.70 -17.13
N ARG A 7 -18.74 -21.66 -16.85
CA ARG A 7 -18.76 -22.40 -15.60
C ARG A 7 -18.21 -21.52 -14.48
N GLN A 8 -19.06 -21.25 -13.50
CA GLN A 8 -18.75 -20.57 -12.26
C GLN A 8 -17.83 -21.48 -11.43
N TYR A 9 -16.57 -21.10 -11.25
CA TYR A 9 -15.66 -21.80 -10.35
C TYR A 9 -15.91 -21.32 -8.91
N GLN A 10 -16.62 -22.12 -8.11
CA GLN A 10 -16.64 -21.94 -6.66
C GLN A 10 -15.33 -22.50 -6.08
N VAL A 11 -14.45 -21.60 -5.64
CA VAL A 11 -13.25 -21.98 -4.88
C VAL A 11 -13.68 -22.20 -3.43
N HIS A 12 -13.84 -23.45 -3.02
CA HIS A 12 -14.04 -23.83 -1.61
C HIS A 12 -12.72 -23.61 -0.84
N TYR A 13 -12.65 -22.55 -0.04
CA TYR A 13 -11.61 -22.41 0.99
C TYR A 13 -11.96 -23.31 2.17
N THR A 14 -11.25 -24.42 2.34
CA THR A 14 -11.34 -25.23 3.56
C THR A 14 -10.60 -24.50 4.69
N TYR A 15 -11.32 -23.67 5.45
CA TYR A 15 -10.80 -23.15 6.70
C TYR A 15 -10.72 -24.29 7.72
N LEU A 16 -9.51 -24.68 8.12
CA LEU A 16 -9.30 -25.39 9.37
C LEU A 16 -9.89 -24.52 10.49
N SER A 17 -10.91 -25.04 11.17
CA SER A 17 -11.72 -24.34 12.15
C SER A 17 -10.93 -24.00 13.41
N THR A 18 -10.12 -22.95 13.37
CA THR A 18 -9.76 -22.23 14.59
C THR A 18 -11.01 -21.47 15.04
N GLY A 19 -11.54 -21.77 16.22
CA GLY A 19 -12.67 -21.02 16.79
C GLY A 19 -12.38 -19.51 16.84
N ILE A 20 -13.41 -18.69 17.03
CA ILE A 20 -13.35 -17.21 16.98
C ILE A 20 -12.17 -16.65 17.81
N ALA A 21 -11.95 -17.20 19.02
CA ALA A 21 -10.84 -16.82 19.88
C ALA A 21 -9.45 -17.09 19.25
N GLY A 22 -9.29 -18.20 18.54
CA GLY A 22 -8.04 -18.55 17.84
C GLY A 22 -7.76 -17.62 16.65
N VAL A 23 -8.81 -17.19 15.93
CA VAL A 23 -8.68 -16.19 14.85
C VAL A 23 -8.25 -14.83 15.42
N ILE A 24 -8.86 -14.39 16.52
CA ILE A 24 -8.51 -13.13 17.19
C ILE A 24 -7.05 -13.16 17.65
N PHE A 25 -6.64 -14.22 18.36
CA PHE A 25 -5.28 -14.36 18.87
C PHE A 25 -4.25 -14.38 17.74
N LYS A 26 -4.49 -15.14 16.67
CA LYS A 26 -3.62 -15.20 15.50
C LYS A 26 -3.45 -13.83 14.85
N ASN A 27 -4.56 -13.10 14.66
CA ASN A 27 -4.51 -11.77 14.05
C ASN A 27 -3.73 -10.78 14.92
N TRP A 28 -3.92 -10.84 16.25
CA TRP A 28 -3.16 -10.04 17.20
C TRP A 28 -1.66 -10.35 17.13
N ALA A 29 -1.28 -11.64 17.16
CA ALA A 29 0.12 -12.07 17.13
C ALA A 29 0.81 -11.65 15.82
N LEU A 30 0.14 -11.77 14.66
CA LEU A 30 0.68 -11.32 13.38
C LEU A 30 0.91 -9.80 13.36
N LYS A 31 -0.02 -9.02 13.92
CA LYS A 31 0.15 -7.56 14.05
C LYS A 31 1.35 -7.22 14.94
N ALA A 32 1.47 -7.86 16.09
CA ALA A 32 2.57 -7.62 17.02
C ALA A 32 3.95 -7.95 16.43
N LEU A 33 4.03 -8.93 15.52
CA LEU A 33 5.26 -9.30 14.82
C LEU A 33 5.59 -8.38 13.65
N ALA A 34 4.57 -7.91 12.92
CA ALA A 34 4.75 -7.12 11.71
C ALA A 34 4.94 -5.63 11.98
N VAL A 35 4.25 -5.06 12.98
CA VAL A 35 4.12 -3.62 13.21
C VAL A 35 5.03 -3.15 14.35
N ARG A 36 5.86 -2.15 14.09
CA ARG A 36 6.79 -1.56 15.08
C ARG A 36 6.31 -0.19 15.61
N GLN A 37 6.96 0.30 16.67
CA GLN A 37 6.45 1.33 17.61
C GLN A 37 5.87 2.63 17.01
N ASN A 38 6.37 3.11 15.86
CA ASN A 38 5.94 4.39 15.26
C ASN A 38 4.83 4.25 14.19
N VAL A 39 4.19 3.08 14.12
CA VAL A 39 3.13 2.81 13.14
C VAL A 39 1.78 2.79 13.84
N ARG A 40 0.84 3.59 13.33
CA ARG A 40 -0.56 3.63 13.75
C ARG A 40 -1.43 2.96 12.70
N VAL A 41 -2.34 2.10 13.12
CA VAL A 41 -3.27 1.40 12.21
C VAL A 41 -4.70 1.62 12.65
N GLY A 42 -5.59 1.85 11.70
CA GLY A 42 -7.02 1.99 11.93
C GLY A 42 -7.73 0.67 12.20
N GLU A 43 -9.05 0.73 12.23
CA GLU A 43 -9.92 -0.42 12.44
C GLU A 43 -9.80 -1.43 11.30
N ARG A 44 -10.10 -2.71 11.61
CA ARG A 44 -10.18 -3.80 10.62
C ARG A 44 -8.90 -4.01 9.78
N PHE A 45 -7.77 -3.49 10.24
CA PHE A 45 -6.45 -3.75 9.65
C PHE A 45 -6.12 -5.24 9.59
N HIS A 46 -5.70 -5.72 8.42
CA HIS A 46 -5.21 -7.08 8.17
C HIS A 46 -3.75 -7.06 7.72
N VAL A 47 -2.96 -8.02 8.20
CA VAL A 47 -1.58 -8.24 7.75
C VAL A 47 -1.29 -9.73 7.56
N GLY A 48 -0.79 -10.07 6.38
CA GLY A 48 -0.38 -11.42 6.03
C GLY A 48 0.96 -11.83 6.67
N PRO A 49 1.18 -13.15 6.88
CA PRO A 49 2.46 -13.66 7.39
C PRO A 49 3.67 -13.22 6.55
N GLY A 50 4.79 -12.98 7.24
CA GLY A 50 6.07 -12.61 6.62
C GLY A 50 6.19 -11.14 6.22
N SER A 51 5.17 -10.32 6.48
CA SER A 51 5.20 -8.89 6.20
C SER A 51 5.83 -8.10 7.35
N THR A 52 6.53 -7.02 7.01
CA THR A 52 7.19 -6.10 7.95
C THR A 52 6.72 -4.67 7.68
N ILE A 53 6.33 -3.96 8.74
CA ILE A 53 5.84 -2.58 8.68
C ILE A 53 6.56 -1.77 9.76
N TRP A 54 7.40 -0.86 9.32
CA TRP A 54 8.21 0.01 10.16
C TRP A 54 8.33 1.40 9.53
N ALA A 55 8.48 2.41 10.38
CA ALA A 55 8.68 3.79 9.98
C ALA A 55 9.67 4.44 10.95
N PRO A 56 10.70 5.16 10.47
CA PRO A 56 11.61 5.91 11.32
C PRO A 56 10.89 6.93 12.21
N ALA A 57 10.11 7.84 11.61
CA ALA A 57 9.43 8.94 12.29
C ALA A 57 7.94 8.66 12.53
N GLY A 58 7.25 8.09 11.55
CA GLY A 58 5.84 7.77 11.70
C GLY A 58 5.13 7.35 10.43
N LEU A 59 4.26 6.35 10.56
CA LEU A 59 3.37 5.89 9.49
C LEU A 59 1.96 5.69 10.03
N THR A 60 0.97 6.24 9.34
CA THR A 60 -0.46 6.05 9.68
C THR A 60 -1.16 5.29 8.57
N LEU A 61 -1.81 4.18 8.91
CA LEU A 61 -2.71 3.43 8.05
C LEU A 61 -4.15 3.67 8.51
N GLY A 62 -5.04 3.99 7.58
CA GLY A 62 -6.46 4.16 7.82
C GLY A 62 -7.19 2.86 8.19
N ASN A 63 -8.51 2.91 8.06
CA ASN A 63 -9.41 1.80 8.32
C ASN A 63 -9.48 0.84 7.13
N ASP A 64 -9.78 -0.43 7.38
CA ASP A 64 -9.98 -1.46 6.35
C ASP A 64 -8.78 -1.66 5.41
N VAL A 65 -7.56 -1.41 5.90
CA VAL A 65 -6.35 -1.67 5.12
C VAL A 65 -6.01 -3.16 5.16
N TYR A 66 -5.85 -3.76 3.99
CA TYR A 66 -5.42 -5.14 3.82
C TYR A 66 -3.99 -5.19 3.30
N VAL A 67 -3.10 -5.81 4.08
CA VAL A 67 -1.72 -6.10 3.67
C VAL A 67 -1.56 -7.60 3.44
N GLY A 68 -1.14 -7.97 2.24
CA GLY A 68 -0.83 -9.34 1.87
C GLY A 68 0.37 -9.94 2.62
N LYS A 69 0.85 -11.07 2.11
CA LYS A 69 2.01 -11.81 2.64
C LYS A 69 3.31 -11.23 2.08
N HIS A 70 4.38 -11.30 2.86
CA HIS A 70 5.73 -10.90 2.45
C HIS A 70 5.80 -9.46 1.91
N VAL A 71 4.99 -8.57 2.48
CA VAL A 71 5.01 -7.15 2.15
C VAL A 71 6.02 -6.44 3.04
N THR A 72 6.82 -5.55 2.46
CA THR A 72 7.74 -4.68 3.21
C THR A 72 7.26 -3.24 3.08
N ILE A 73 7.00 -2.58 4.21
CA ILE A 73 6.72 -1.14 4.30
C ILE A 73 7.73 -0.57 5.28
N GLU A 74 8.70 0.20 4.76
CA GLU A 74 9.80 0.76 5.53
C GLU A 74 9.97 2.25 5.20
N VAL A 75 8.87 3.00 5.36
CA VAL A 75 8.79 4.43 5.04
C VAL A 75 7.90 5.15 6.05
N ASP A 76 8.13 6.46 6.18
CA ASP A 76 7.18 7.37 6.82
C ASP A 76 6.01 7.69 5.87
N GLY A 77 4.89 8.15 6.42
CA GLY A 77 3.81 8.73 5.63
C GLY A 77 2.40 8.35 6.07
N VAL A 78 1.47 8.37 5.11
CA VAL A 78 0.05 8.09 5.32
C VAL A 78 -0.48 7.17 4.24
N ILE A 79 -1.26 6.18 4.65
CA ILE A 79 -2.03 5.28 3.81
C ILE A 79 -3.49 5.43 4.22
N GLY A 80 -4.36 5.78 3.27
CA GLY A 80 -5.78 6.04 3.50
C GLY A 80 -6.60 4.80 3.85
N ASP A 81 -7.93 4.96 3.80
CA ASP A 81 -8.89 3.91 4.10
C ASP A 81 -9.07 2.95 2.91
N GLN A 82 -9.52 1.71 3.16
CA GLN A 82 -9.90 0.74 2.11
C GLN A 82 -8.76 0.43 1.12
N VAL A 83 -7.51 0.47 1.58
CA VAL A 83 -6.35 0.18 0.73
C VAL A 83 -6.07 -1.32 0.70
N LEU A 84 -5.94 -1.87 -0.50
CA LEU A 84 -5.56 -3.27 -0.73
C LEU A 84 -4.12 -3.34 -1.23
N ILE A 85 -3.24 -3.95 -0.44
CA ILE A 85 -1.84 -4.20 -0.79
C ILE A 85 -1.67 -5.71 -1.00
N ALA A 86 -1.40 -6.12 -2.23
CA ALA A 86 -1.20 -7.52 -2.58
C ALA A 86 0.12 -8.09 -2.00
N ASN A 87 0.33 -9.40 -2.16
CA ASN A 87 1.54 -10.05 -1.66
C ASN A 87 2.81 -9.55 -2.36
N ASN A 88 3.95 -9.65 -1.67
CA ASN A 88 5.29 -9.32 -2.18
C ASN A 88 5.46 -7.85 -2.64
N VAL A 89 4.60 -6.94 -2.19
CA VAL A 89 4.75 -5.51 -2.44
C VAL A 89 5.85 -4.93 -1.56
N GLY A 90 6.67 -4.03 -2.12
CA GLY A 90 7.60 -3.20 -1.36
C GLY A 90 7.19 -1.72 -1.42
N ILE A 91 7.04 -1.07 -0.27
CA ILE A 91 6.93 0.39 -0.15
C ILE A 91 8.15 0.84 0.63
N VAL A 92 9.14 1.39 -0.08
CA VAL A 92 10.53 1.47 0.40
C VAL A 92 11.16 2.83 0.17
N GLY A 93 12.19 3.14 0.96
CA GLY A 93 12.96 4.36 0.88
C GLY A 93 13.54 4.58 -0.52
N ARG A 94 13.42 5.81 -1.03
CA ARG A 94 14.12 6.24 -2.26
C ARG A 94 15.62 6.45 -2.02
N ARG A 95 15.98 6.84 -0.81
CA ARG A 95 17.35 7.20 -0.39
C ARG A 95 17.60 6.58 0.97
N ASP A 96 18.46 5.56 1.01
CA ASP A 96 18.89 4.94 2.27
C ASP A 96 20.34 5.27 2.58
N HIS A 97 21.28 4.91 1.71
CA HIS A 97 22.70 5.23 1.92
C HIS A 97 23.16 6.37 1.02
N ASP A 98 24.05 7.23 1.52
CA ASP A 98 24.75 8.21 0.70
C ASP A 98 25.64 7.50 -0.32
N ILE A 99 25.36 7.71 -1.60
CA ILE A 99 26.11 7.11 -2.71
C ILE A 99 27.25 8.01 -3.22
N SER A 100 27.44 9.17 -2.61
CA SER A 100 28.41 10.20 -3.03
C SER A 100 29.67 10.27 -2.16
N GLU A 101 29.74 9.52 -1.06
CA GLU A 101 30.90 9.48 -0.16
C GLU A 101 32.11 8.78 -0.81
N VAL A 102 33.01 9.58 -1.40
CA VAL A 102 34.23 9.09 -2.04
C VAL A 102 35.14 8.38 -1.01
N GLY A 103 35.53 7.14 -1.32
CA GLY A 103 36.44 6.33 -0.49
C GLY A 103 35.76 5.51 0.60
N ILE A 104 34.44 5.62 0.76
CA ILE A 104 33.67 4.85 1.75
C ILE A 104 32.87 3.74 1.03
N PRO A 105 33.04 2.45 1.41
CA PRO A 105 32.19 1.39 0.88
C PRO A 105 30.72 1.60 1.30
N ILE A 106 29.75 1.34 0.41
CA ILE A 106 28.32 1.59 0.64
C ILE A 106 27.80 1.02 1.97
N ARG A 107 28.27 -0.16 2.40
CA ARG A 107 27.90 -0.76 3.70
C ARG A 107 28.26 0.11 4.92
N ARG A 108 29.23 1.01 4.77
CA ARG A 108 29.70 1.96 5.80
C ARG A 108 29.31 3.40 5.49
N ALA A 109 28.70 3.67 4.33
CA ALA A 109 28.25 5.01 3.96
C ALA A 109 27.10 5.45 4.87
N SER A 110 27.02 6.75 5.12
CA SER A 110 26.02 7.31 6.03
C SER A 110 24.61 6.94 5.61
N TRP A 111 23.77 6.61 6.57
CA TRP A 111 22.34 6.46 6.33
C TRP A 111 21.71 7.86 6.27
N VAL A 112 21.11 8.21 5.13
CA VAL A 112 20.53 9.54 4.85
C VAL A 112 19.05 9.64 5.16
N GLY A 113 18.39 8.51 5.48
CA GLY A 113 16.95 8.45 5.75
C GLY A 113 16.49 9.11 7.06
N VAL A 114 17.38 9.44 8.00
CA VAL A 114 17.06 10.11 9.28
C VAL A 114 17.24 11.63 9.29
N ASN A 115 17.87 12.22 8.28
CA ASN A 115 17.89 13.67 8.21
C ASN A 115 16.47 14.13 7.88
N SER A 116 15.83 14.87 8.80
CA SER A 116 14.44 15.37 8.64
C SER A 116 14.22 16.06 7.30
N ASP A 117 15.25 16.74 6.80
CA ASP A 117 15.22 17.51 5.55
C ASP A 117 15.22 16.62 4.29
N LEU A 118 15.58 15.34 4.44
CA LEU A 118 15.57 14.33 3.38
C LEU A 118 14.49 13.26 3.59
N SER A 119 13.66 13.39 4.63
CA SER A 119 12.50 12.53 4.81
C SER A 119 11.56 12.72 3.62
N LEU A 120 11.25 11.61 2.97
CA LEU A 120 10.43 11.55 1.78
C LEU A 120 9.21 10.67 2.10
N PRO A 121 8.21 11.19 2.82
CA PRO A 121 7.04 10.40 3.19
C PRO A 121 6.26 9.96 1.94
N VAL A 122 5.60 8.81 2.02
CA VAL A 122 4.66 8.36 0.99
C VAL A 122 3.24 8.80 1.36
N MET A 123 2.47 9.24 0.36
CA MET A 123 1.05 9.56 0.54
C MET A 123 0.21 8.66 -0.34
N ILE A 124 -0.49 7.68 0.24
CA ILE A 124 -1.38 6.79 -0.50
C ILE A 124 -2.82 7.13 -0.10
N GLY A 125 -3.64 7.50 -1.09
CA GLY A 125 -5.05 7.82 -0.89
C GLY A 125 -5.91 6.62 -0.50
N SER A 126 -7.21 6.86 -0.34
CA SER A 126 -8.18 5.81 0.00
C SER A 126 -8.60 5.01 -1.25
N ASP A 127 -9.10 3.78 -1.07
CA ASP A 127 -9.59 2.90 -2.16
C ASP A 127 -8.51 2.60 -3.23
N VAL A 128 -7.25 2.52 -2.81
CA VAL A 128 -6.12 2.19 -3.70
C VAL A 128 -5.88 0.68 -3.71
N TRP A 129 -5.59 0.13 -4.89
CA TRP A 129 -5.08 -1.24 -5.03
C TRP A 129 -3.63 -1.24 -5.52
N ILE A 130 -2.75 -1.89 -4.76
CA ILE A 130 -1.35 -2.13 -5.15
C ILE A 130 -1.17 -3.60 -5.50
N GLY A 131 -0.92 -3.88 -6.77
CA GLY A 131 -0.81 -5.22 -7.33
C GLY A 131 0.42 -5.98 -6.86
N TYR A 132 0.37 -7.31 -7.01
CA TYR A 132 1.41 -8.23 -6.52
C TYR A 132 2.81 -7.82 -7.00
N GLY A 133 3.79 -7.82 -6.10
CA GLY A 133 5.18 -7.58 -6.47
C GLY A 133 5.51 -6.15 -6.90
N ALA A 134 4.58 -5.19 -6.77
CA ALA A 134 4.88 -3.80 -7.09
C ALA A 134 5.85 -3.18 -6.07
N ILE A 135 6.64 -2.21 -6.52
CA ILE A 135 7.57 -1.44 -5.71
C ILE A 135 7.15 0.03 -5.76
N VAL A 136 6.91 0.64 -4.60
CA VAL A 136 6.57 2.07 -4.47
C VAL A 136 7.72 2.76 -3.75
N LEU A 137 8.33 3.76 -4.39
CA LEU A 137 9.39 4.54 -3.77
C LEU A 137 8.81 5.65 -2.90
N SER A 138 9.48 5.93 -1.78
CA SER A 138 9.15 7.04 -0.89
C SER A 138 9.22 8.42 -1.58
N GLY A 139 8.50 9.40 -1.02
CA GLY A 139 8.46 10.78 -1.51
C GLY A 139 7.52 11.00 -2.69
N ILE A 140 6.50 10.16 -2.84
CA ILE A 140 5.51 10.26 -3.90
C ILE A 140 4.10 10.13 -3.34
N SER A 141 3.13 10.57 -4.12
CA SER A 141 1.71 10.43 -3.85
C SER A 141 1.04 9.45 -4.82
N ILE A 142 0.19 8.55 -4.32
CA ILE A 142 -0.75 7.76 -5.13
C ILE A 142 -2.15 8.23 -4.77
N GLY A 143 -2.84 8.86 -5.72
CA GLY A 143 -4.17 9.41 -5.51
C GLY A 143 -5.23 8.34 -5.27
N SER A 144 -6.32 8.75 -4.64
CA SER A 144 -7.42 7.86 -4.26
C SER A 144 -8.03 7.14 -5.47
N SER A 145 -8.61 5.96 -5.22
CA SER A 145 -9.18 5.09 -6.26
C SER A 145 -8.21 4.60 -7.33
N SER A 146 -6.89 4.81 -7.18
CA SER A 146 -5.91 4.38 -8.19
C SER A 146 -5.54 2.91 -8.10
N ILE A 147 -5.11 2.35 -9.23
CA ILE A 147 -4.65 0.96 -9.36
C ILE A 147 -3.19 0.96 -9.80
N ILE A 148 -2.34 0.30 -9.03
CA ILE A 148 -0.96 0.01 -9.41
C ILE A 148 -0.90 -1.44 -9.87
N GLY A 149 -0.47 -1.67 -11.11
CA GLY A 149 -0.36 -3.00 -11.69
C GLY A 149 0.69 -3.86 -11.00
N ALA A 150 0.55 -5.18 -11.15
CA ALA A 150 1.52 -6.14 -10.63
C ALA A 150 2.93 -5.88 -11.22
N GLY A 151 3.96 -5.97 -10.37
CA GLY A 151 5.36 -5.76 -10.75
C GLY A 151 5.71 -4.34 -11.17
N ALA A 152 4.80 -3.37 -11.03
CA ALA A 152 5.10 -1.98 -11.38
C ALA A 152 6.09 -1.36 -10.40
N VAL A 153 6.91 -0.42 -10.87
CA VAL A 153 7.81 0.36 -10.00
C VAL A 153 7.44 1.84 -10.09
N VAL A 154 6.87 2.35 -9.01
CA VAL A 154 6.30 3.70 -8.92
C VAL A 154 7.39 4.66 -8.44
N THR A 155 7.86 5.51 -9.35
CA THR A 155 8.97 6.44 -9.11
C THR A 155 8.55 7.91 -9.09
N HIS A 156 7.27 8.20 -9.26
CA HIS A 156 6.66 9.52 -9.36
C HIS A 156 5.19 9.45 -8.95
N ASP A 157 4.57 10.60 -8.72
CA ASP A 157 3.16 10.69 -8.33
C ASP A 157 2.23 10.04 -9.36
N ILE A 158 1.20 9.37 -8.86
CA ILE A 158 0.10 8.80 -9.63
C ILE A 158 -1.15 9.61 -9.28
N PRO A 159 -1.81 10.27 -10.25
CA PRO A 159 -3.05 10.98 -10.00
C PRO A 159 -4.15 10.03 -9.52
N GLU A 160 -5.17 10.58 -8.87
CA GLU A 160 -6.37 9.83 -8.50
C GLU A 160 -7.11 9.24 -9.69
N ASN A 161 -7.91 8.20 -9.43
CA ASN A 161 -8.69 7.49 -10.44
C ASN A 161 -7.87 7.01 -11.64
N CYS A 162 -6.58 6.69 -11.46
CA CYS A 162 -5.71 6.24 -12.54
C CYS A 162 -5.30 4.77 -12.41
N ILE A 163 -5.02 4.14 -13.55
CA ILE A 163 -4.35 2.84 -13.62
C ILE A 163 -2.92 3.09 -14.09
N ALA A 164 -1.93 2.64 -13.30
CA ALA A 164 -0.51 2.78 -13.62
C ALA A 164 0.20 1.42 -13.63
N ILE A 165 1.00 1.16 -14.67
CA ILE A 165 1.72 -0.12 -14.86
C ILE A 165 3.15 0.10 -15.36
N GLY A 166 4.02 -0.91 -15.20
CA GLY A 166 5.37 -0.92 -15.78
C GLY A 166 6.48 -0.42 -14.85
N GLN A 167 7.71 -0.39 -15.37
CA GLN A 167 8.93 0.07 -14.69
C GLN A 167 9.73 1.00 -15.63
N PRO A 168 9.73 2.33 -15.40
CA PRO A 168 8.96 3.01 -14.35
C PRO A 168 7.46 3.02 -14.69
N ALA A 169 6.63 3.03 -13.66
CA ALA A 169 5.18 3.01 -13.83
C ALA A 169 4.73 4.18 -14.71
N ARG A 170 3.75 3.94 -15.58
CA ARG A 170 3.12 4.95 -16.43
C ARG A 170 1.61 4.81 -16.32
N VAL A 171 0.92 5.93 -16.22
CA VAL A 171 -0.53 5.98 -16.31
C VAL A 171 -0.95 5.55 -17.71
N ILE A 172 -1.81 4.54 -17.80
CA ILE A 172 -2.34 4.02 -19.07
C ILE A 172 -3.78 4.46 -19.32
N GLY A 173 -4.41 5.09 -18.34
CA GLY A 173 -5.76 5.61 -18.42
C GLY A 173 -6.43 5.65 -17.05
N PRO A 174 -7.67 6.18 -17.00
CA PRO A 174 -8.42 6.24 -15.76
C PRO A 174 -8.99 4.87 -15.37
N ARG A 175 -9.25 4.64 -14.08
CA ARG A 175 -9.96 3.46 -13.58
C ARG A 175 -11.45 3.52 -13.95
N PHE A 176 -12.05 4.69 -13.78
CA PHE A 176 -13.44 4.98 -14.12
C PHE A 176 -13.52 6.21 -15.04
N SER A 177 -14.57 6.30 -15.87
CA SER A 177 -14.93 7.58 -16.50
C SER A 177 -15.28 8.63 -15.43
N GLU A 178 -15.14 9.92 -15.73
CA GLU A 178 -15.44 11.02 -14.80
C GLU A 178 -16.80 10.86 -14.09
N ASP A 179 -17.89 10.67 -14.84
CA ASP A 179 -19.24 10.48 -14.28
C ASP A 179 -19.37 9.26 -13.36
N ALA A 180 -18.60 8.20 -13.65
CA ALA A 180 -18.64 6.96 -12.87
C ALA A 180 -17.78 7.11 -11.61
N TRP A 181 -16.67 7.83 -11.71
CA TRP A 181 -15.81 8.14 -10.59
C TRP A 181 -16.50 9.04 -9.57
N GLU A 182 -17.21 10.08 -10.02
CA GLU A 182 -17.99 10.95 -9.13
C GLU A 182 -19.06 10.16 -8.36
N LYS A 183 -19.83 9.32 -9.06
CA LYS A 183 -20.83 8.43 -8.43
C LYS A 183 -20.21 7.46 -7.45
N HIS A 184 -19.06 6.89 -7.80
CA HIS A 184 -18.31 6.00 -6.93
C HIS A 184 -17.90 6.72 -5.66
N TRP A 185 -17.36 7.94 -5.79
CA TRP A 185 -16.86 8.71 -4.67
C TRP A 185 -17.97 9.14 -3.71
N VAL A 186 -19.09 9.65 -4.22
CA VAL A 186 -20.30 9.93 -3.43
C VAL A 186 -20.77 8.68 -2.67
N ALA A 187 -20.71 7.50 -3.28
CA ALA A 187 -21.07 6.25 -2.62
C ALA A 187 -20.08 5.81 -1.54
N LEU A 188 -18.81 6.19 -1.63
CA LEU A 188 -17.81 5.95 -0.58
C LEU A 188 -17.96 6.93 0.58
N GLU A 189 -18.21 8.21 0.30
CA GLU A 189 -18.47 9.23 1.32
C GLU A 189 -19.72 8.91 2.14
N ALA A 190 -20.78 8.43 1.49
CA ALA A 190 -21.98 7.93 2.16
C ALA A 190 -21.70 6.73 3.10
N ARG A 191 -20.57 6.05 2.94
CA ARG A 191 -20.07 4.98 3.82
C ARG A 191 -19.06 5.47 4.86
N GLY A 192 -18.81 6.78 4.94
CA GLY A 192 -17.86 7.40 5.86
C GLY A 192 -16.40 7.30 5.44
N ILE A 193 -16.11 6.94 4.18
CA ILE A 193 -14.74 6.87 3.66
C ILE A 193 -14.34 8.27 3.18
N THR A 194 -13.21 8.77 3.68
CA THR A 194 -12.75 10.13 3.36
C THR A 194 -11.87 10.15 2.12
N ARG A 195 -12.02 11.20 1.31
CA ARG A 195 -11.04 11.56 0.27
C ARG A 195 -9.95 12.34 0.98
N PRO A 196 -8.75 11.80 1.18
CA PRO A 196 -7.65 12.67 1.57
C PRO A 196 -7.51 13.72 0.47
N LEU A 197 -7.76 14.98 0.83
CA LEU A 197 -7.55 16.11 -0.05
C LEU A 197 -6.06 16.13 -0.40
N HIS A 198 -5.74 16.16 -1.69
CA HIS A 198 -4.35 16.30 -2.13
C HIS A 198 -3.76 17.58 -1.51
N GLY A 199 -2.79 17.44 -0.60
CA GLY A 199 -1.96 18.55 -0.12
C GLY A 199 -2.09 19.00 1.34
N GLY A 200 -2.71 18.23 2.25
CA GLY A 200 -2.73 18.57 3.69
C GLY A 200 -1.99 17.54 4.54
N LEU A 201 -0.86 17.94 5.14
CA LEU A 201 -0.42 17.41 6.43
C LEU A 201 -1.22 18.08 7.55
#